data_AF-A0A3D5P1I5-F1
#
_entry.id   AF-A0A3D5P1I5-F1
#
_cell.length_a   1.000
_cell.length_b   1.000
_cell.length_c   1.000
_cell.angle_alpha   90.00
_cell.angle_beta   90.00
_cell.angle_gamma   90.00
#
_symmetry.space_group_name_H-M   'P 1'
#
loop_
_entity.id
_entity.type
_entity.pdbx_description
1 polymer ?
#
loop_
_entity_poly.entity_id
_entity_poly.type
_entity_poly.pdbx_seq_one_letter_code
_entity_poly.pdbx_strand_id
1 'polypeptide(L)'
;MAEIMRRHLILPLTISALMLLWTACSSDSGHPFTIESDRVRQGDYLAKALSTTALESNYPVTSNTIRQPILYKLSINGQDNEAGFGQNHYLNIPPGITQFYAPTIHFGQTDFVPKFIEPPINDNIEVHFRVDFRSVLKVWANTGVFISTTGDSIKQTDFTGLFLAGGTPPLTWLWDQTKLPESMRFQDEDGDSIYTLAVQFSAGESKPVTRRWELTQNLPGLPRFHSPSAPILEALYNLALEEAQLDIRSDSTFMAGKEW
;
A
#
# COMPACT_ATOMS: atom_id res chain seq x y z
N MET A 1 -21.45 -56.01 62.11
CA MET A 1 -22.86 -55.56 62.15
C MET A 1 -22.90 -54.29 61.32
N ALA A 2 -23.31 -54.36 60.05
CA ALA A 2 -24.70 -54.18 59.61
C ALA A 2 -25.17 -52.74 59.96
N GLU A 3 -25.67 -51.86 59.09
CA GLU A 3 -26.24 -52.01 57.75
C GLU A 3 -26.52 -50.57 57.23
N ILE A 4 -26.26 -50.33 55.94
CA ILE A 4 -27.03 -49.52 54.97
C ILE A 4 -27.66 -48.18 55.43
N MET A 5 -27.22 -47.07 54.81
CA MET A 5 -28.19 -46.21 54.12
C MET A 5 -27.62 -45.53 52.87
N ARG A 6 -28.34 -45.83 51.79
CA ARG A 6 -28.17 -45.55 50.37
C ARG A 6 -28.61 -44.12 50.05
N ARG A 7 -27.91 -43.40 49.17
CA ARG A 7 -28.55 -42.48 48.21
C ARG A 7 -27.65 -42.18 47.01
N HIS A 8 -28.05 -42.81 45.91
CA HIS A 8 -27.87 -42.54 44.48
C HIS A 8 -27.18 -41.23 44.05
N LEU A 9 -26.23 -41.32 43.10
CA LEU A 9 -26.50 -40.91 41.72
C LEU A 9 -25.52 -41.58 40.73
N ILE A 10 -26.03 -41.76 39.52
CA ILE A 10 -25.60 -42.59 38.38
C ILE A 10 -24.71 -41.78 37.43
N LEU A 11 -23.59 -42.37 36.95
CA LEU A 11 -22.87 -42.32 35.64
C LEU A 11 -22.83 -41.01 34.77
N PRO A 12 -21.95 -40.85 33.73
CA PRO A 12 -20.84 -41.71 33.27
C PRO A 12 -19.55 -40.96 32.80
N LEU A 13 -18.53 -41.79 32.56
CA LEU A 13 -17.50 -41.73 31.51
C LEU A 13 -17.85 -40.89 30.26
N THR A 14 -17.00 -39.91 29.89
CA THR A 14 -16.66 -39.58 28.49
C THR A 14 -15.24 -39.02 28.41
N ILE A 15 -14.29 -39.92 28.14
CA ILE A 15 -12.97 -39.61 27.59
C ILE A 15 -13.12 -39.51 26.07
N SER A 16 -12.36 -38.59 25.46
CA SER A 16 -12.14 -38.44 24.01
C SER A 16 -13.32 -38.02 23.14
N ALA A 17 -13.34 -36.74 22.76
CA ALA A 17 -13.31 -36.29 21.36
C ALA A 17 -13.72 -34.81 21.28
N LEU A 18 -12.76 -33.89 21.37
CA LEU A 18 -12.81 -32.61 20.65
C LEU A 18 -11.45 -31.88 20.67
N MET A 19 -10.37 -32.61 20.36
CA MET A 19 -9.18 -32.01 19.75
C MET A 19 -9.33 -32.17 18.26
N LEU A 20 -9.80 -31.13 17.56
CA LEU A 20 -9.60 -30.86 16.14
C LEU A 20 -10.57 -29.75 15.73
N LEU A 21 -10.03 -28.53 15.60
CA LEU A 21 -10.32 -27.53 14.56
C LEU A 21 -9.72 -26.18 14.99
N TRP A 22 -8.39 -26.16 15.10
CA TRP A 22 -7.59 -24.93 15.05
C TRP A 22 -6.81 -24.97 13.74
N THR A 23 -7.44 -24.56 12.66
CA THR A 23 -6.74 -24.22 11.42
C THR A 23 -7.53 -23.13 10.71
N ALA A 24 -7.13 -21.87 10.92
CA ALA A 24 -7.19 -20.79 9.91
C ALA A 24 -6.84 -19.44 10.56
N CYS A 25 -5.55 -19.09 10.59
CA CYS A 25 -5.01 -17.86 10.01
C CYS A 25 -3.52 -17.79 10.35
N SER A 26 -2.68 -18.24 9.42
CA SER A 26 -1.23 -18.19 9.55
C SER A 26 -0.72 -16.79 9.15
N SER A 27 -0.50 -15.94 10.16
CA SER A 27 0.65 -15.02 10.23
C SER A 27 0.81 -14.53 11.67
N ASP A 28 0.86 -15.46 12.63
CA ASP A 28 0.91 -15.12 14.05
C ASP A 28 2.36 -15.01 14.53
N SER A 29 2.72 -13.89 15.14
CA SER A 29 4.03 -13.66 15.77
C SER A 29 4.24 -14.48 17.05
N GLY A 30 3.47 -15.57 17.24
CA GLY A 30 3.51 -16.47 18.40
C GLY A 30 2.99 -15.87 19.70
N HIS A 31 2.64 -14.58 19.72
CA HIS A 31 2.22 -13.86 20.92
C HIS A 31 0.81 -13.25 20.75
N PRO A 32 -0.15 -13.54 21.65
CA PRO A 32 -1.48 -12.93 21.59
C PRO A 32 -1.43 -11.43 21.91
N PHE A 33 -2.38 -10.68 21.36
CA PHE A 33 -2.55 -9.26 21.72
C PHE A 33 -3.10 -9.12 23.14
N THR A 34 -2.48 -8.24 23.94
CA THR A 34 -3.02 -7.76 25.21
C THR A 34 -3.49 -6.33 25.03
N ILE A 35 -4.75 -6.05 25.33
CA ILE A 35 -5.37 -4.74 25.16
C ILE A 35 -5.66 -4.16 26.55
N GLU A 36 -5.18 -2.94 26.78
CA GLU A 36 -5.42 -2.15 27.99
C GLU A 36 -6.06 -0.80 27.59
N SER A 37 -6.42 0.03 28.57
CA SER A 37 -7.09 1.31 28.31
C SER A 37 -6.26 2.32 27.52
N ASP A 38 -4.93 2.27 27.66
CA ASP A 38 -3.99 3.22 27.04
C ASP A 38 -3.02 2.56 26.04
N ARG A 39 -3.06 1.24 25.86
CA ARG A 39 -2.07 0.52 25.05
C ARG A 39 -2.54 -0.83 24.50
N VAL A 40 -1.84 -1.29 23.47
CA VAL A 40 -1.90 -2.66 22.93
C VAL A 40 -0.50 -3.24 22.91
N ARG A 41 -0.32 -4.47 23.40
CA ARG A 41 0.96 -5.19 23.42
C ARG A 41 0.87 -6.50 22.64
N GLN A 42 1.92 -6.82 21.90
CA GLN A 42 2.13 -8.11 21.28
C GLN A 42 3.62 -8.51 21.40
N GLY A 43 3.96 -9.39 22.36
CA GLY A 43 5.35 -9.68 22.69
C GLY A 43 6.12 -8.41 23.08
N ASP A 44 7.23 -8.14 22.37
CA ASP A 44 8.07 -6.95 22.55
C ASP A 44 7.50 -5.67 21.90
N TYR A 45 6.40 -5.80 21.14
CA TYR A 45 5.75 -4.69 20.46
C TYR A 45 4.67 -4.05 21.34
N LEU A 46 4.58 -2.72 21.27
CA LEU A 46 3.75 -1.85 22.07
C LEU A 46 3.28 -0.67 21.20
N ALA A 47 1.97 -0.45 21.18
CA ALA A 47 1.36 0.80 20.79
C ALA A 47 0.69 1.42 22.02
N LYS A 48 0.86 2.73 22.27
CA LYS A 48 0.28 3.41 23.42
C LYS A 48 -0.17 4.84 23.09
N ALA A 49 -1.15 5.33 23.83
CA ALA A 49 -1.51 6.73 23.85
C ALA A 49 -0.53 7.53 24.73
N LEU A 50 0.01 8.59 24.16
CA LEU A 50 0.79 9.60 24.91
C LEU A 50 -0.12 10.71 25.44
N SER A 51 -1.17 11.02 24.70
CA SER A 51 -2.23 11.98 25.04
C SER A 51 -3.50 11.63 24.26
N THR A 52 -4.55 12.44 24.40
CA THR A 52 -5.76 12.35 23.55
C THR A 52 -5.49 12.75 22.10
N THR A 53 -4.28 13.19 21.75
CA THR A 53 -3.91 13.69 20.41
C THR A 53 -2.58 13.12 19.91
N ALA A 54 -2.03 12.09 20.58
CA ALA A 54 -0.76 11.49 20.20
C ALA A 54 -0.68 10.00 20.56
N LEU A 55 -0.16 9.21 19.62
CA LEU A 55 0.15 7.79 19.75
C LEU A 55 1.63 7.52 19.49
N GLU A 56 2.16 6.48 20.11
CA GLU A 56 3.50 5.95 19.85
C GLU A 56 3.42 4.43 19.65
N SER A 57 4.12 3.91 18.64
CA SER A 57 4.17 2.47 18.35
C SER A 57 5.55 2.03 17.90
N ASN A 58 6.06 0.93 18.46
CA ASN A 58 7.25 0.23 17.96
C ASN A 58 6.89 -1.03 17.15
N TYR A 59 5.60 -1.22 16.82
CA TYR A 59 5.17 -2.35 16.01
C TYR A 59 5.87 -2.31 14.64
N PRO A 60 6.41 -3.44 14.16
CA PRO A 60 7.11 -3.47 12.90
C PRO A 60 6.09 -3.17 11.80
N VAL A 61 6.44 -2.29 10.86
CA VAL A 61 5.81 -2.42 9.55
C VAL A 61 6.31 -3.77 9.08
N THR A 62 5.40 -4.69 8.79
CA THR A 62 5.73 -6.03 8.27
C THR A 62 6.87 -5.90 7.27
N SER A 63 7.86 -6.80 7.40
CA SER A 63 9.06 -6.97 6.56
C SER A 63 9.09 -6.07 5.32
N ASN A 64 10.16 -5.31 5.07
CA ASN A 64 10.35 -4.67 3.76
C ASN A 64 10.62 -5.77 2.72
N THR A 65 9.69 -6.66 2.49
CA THR A 65 9.64 -7.48 1.31
C THR A 65 8.92 -6.68 0.25
N ILE A 66 9.45 -6.67 -0.96
CA ILE A 66 8.78 -6.01 -2.07
C ILE A 66 7.55 -6.84 -2.40
N ARG A 67 6.37 -6.23 -2.27
CA ARG A 67 5.09 -6.89 -2.56
C ARG A 67 4.98 -7.21 -4.04
N GLN A 68 4.37 -8.34 -4.34
CA GLN A 68 4.10 -8.82 -5.69
C GLN A 68 2.58 -8.94 -5.91
N PRO A 69 2.08 -8.76 -7.14
CA PRO A 69 2.80 -8.13 -8.25
C PRO A 69 3.14 -6.67 -7.93
N ILE A 70 4.15 -6.10 -8.58
CA ILE A 70 4.38 -4.65 -8.56
C ILE A 70 3.26 -4.00 -9.40
N LEU A 71 2.44 -3.18 -8.75
CA LEU A 71 1.39 -2.40 -9.40
C LEU A 71 1.96 -1.06 -9.87
N TYR A 72 1.79 -0.77 -11.15
CA TYR A 72 2.26 0.49 -11.74
C TYR A 72 1.37 0.97 -12.88
N LYS A 73 1.56 2.22 -13.27
CA LYS A 73 0.90 2.89 -14.40
C LYS A 73 1.88 3.86 -15.04
N LEU A 74 1.74 4.06 -16.34
CA LEU A 74 2.44 5.11 -17.05
C LEU A 74 1.69 6.43 -16.94
N SER A 75 2.41 7.51 -17.11
CA SER A 75 1.85 8.84 -16.99
C SER A 75 2.52 9.81 -17.95
N ILE A 76 1.73 10.52 -18.74
CA ILE A 76 2.22 11.72 -19.43
C ILE A 76 2.05 12.90 -18.48
N ASN A 77 3.14 13.62 -18.23
CA ASN A 77 3.19 14.83 -17.41
C ASN A 77 2.68 14.66 -15.97
N GLY A 78 2.78 13.46 -15.40
CA GLY A 78 2.36 13.20 -14.02
C GLY A 78 0.85 13.17 -13.80
N GLN A 79 0.06 13.02 -14.85
CA GLN A 79 -1.40 12.87 -14.80
C GLN A 79 -1.83 11.40 -14.96
N ASP A 80 -2.99 11.04 -14.39
CA ASP A 80 -3.58 9.71 -14.55
C ASP A 80 -4.26 9.55 -15.92
N ASN A 81 -3.45 9.45 -16.98
CA ASN A 81 -3.91 9.57 -18.36
C ASN A 81 -3.48 8.43 -19.29
N GLU A 82 -3.06 7.29 -18.74
CA GLU A 82 -2.75 6.12 -19.54
C GLU A 82 -3.99 5.23 -19.78
N ALA A 83 -4.65 4.83 -18.69
CA ALA A 83 -5.73 3.84 -18.69
C ALA A 83 -6.84 4.27 -17.72
N GLY A 84 -8.00 3.63 -17.81
CA GLY A 84 -9.15 3.98 -16.96
C GLY A 84 -8.91 3.80 -15.45
N PHE A 85 -9.87 4.26 -14.66
CA PHE A 85 -9.86 4.08 -13.20
C PHE A 85 -9.72 2.60 -12.82
N GLY A 86 -8.82 2.31 -11.88
CA GLY A 86 -8.55 0.94 -11.40
C GLY A 86 -7.83 0.03 -12.38
N GLN A 87 -7.45 0.52 -13.56
CA GLN A 87 -6.67 -0.22 -14.55
C GLN A 87 -5.18 0.09 -14.36
N ASN A 88 -4.44 -0.93 -13.94
CA ASN A 88 -3.00 -0.87 -13.67
C ASN A 88 -2.29 -1.98 -14.45
N HIS A 89 -0.99 -1.81 -14.61
CA HIS A 89 -0.07 -2.86 -15.00
C HIS A 89 0.37 -3.64 -13.77
N TYR A 90 0.72 -4.91 -14.00
CA TYR A 90 1.10 -5.85 -12.95
C TYR A 90 2.38 -6.57 -13.38
N LEU A 91 3.45 -6.35 -12.63
CA LEU A 91 4.74 -7.01 -12.88
C LEU A 91 5.00 -8.06 -11.82
N ASN A 92 5.03 -9.32 -12.22
CA ASN A 92 5.61 -10.39 -11.41
C ASN A 92 7.10 -10.49 -11.71
N ILE A 93 7.90 -10.64 -10.66
CA ILE A 93 9.33 -10.87 -10.81
C ILE A 93 9.69 -12.23 -10.20
N PRO A 94 10.36 -13.12 -10.97
CA PRO A 94 10.80 -14.41 -10.46
C PRO A 94 11.75 -14.27 -9.25
N PRO A 95 11.79 -15.24 -8.33
CA PRO A 95 12.69 -15.21 -7.18
C PRO A 95 14.16 -15.41 -7.59
N GLY A 96 15.08 -14.92 -6.75
CA GLY A 96 16.52 -15.23 -6.83
C GLY A 96 17.30 -14.43 -7.88
N ILE A 97 16.76 -13.30 -8.36
CA ILE A 97 17.44 -12.41 -9.30
C ILE A 97 17.63 -11.02 -8.69
N THR A 98 18.72 -10.35 -9.08
CA THR A 98 19.09 -9.01 -8.59
C THR A 98 18.82 -7.91 -9.62
N GLN A 99 18.58 -8.29 -10.87
CA GLN A 99 18.19 -7.41 -11.96
C GLN A 99 17.08 -8.07 -12.77
N PHE A 100 16.05 -7.31 -13.14
CA PHE A 100 14.94 -7.79 -13.95
C PHE A 100 14.61 -6.80 -15.06
N TYR A 101 14.47 -7.31 -16.28
CA TYR A 101 14.06 -6.53 -17.44
C TYR A 101 12.59 -6.80 -17.73
N ALA A 102 11.75 -5.81 -17.46
CA ALA A 102 10.32 -5.92 -17.71
C ALA A 102 10.03 -6.04 -19.22
N PRO A 103 8.95 -6.73 -19.61
CA PRO A 103 8.45 -6.68 -20.97
C PRO A 103 8.24 -5.24 -21.44
N THR A 104 8.44 -4.99 -22.73
CA THR A 104 8.11 -3.70 -23.31
C THR A 104 6.60 -3.57 -23.44
N ILE A 105 6.04 -2.51 -22.85
CA ILE A 105 4.60 -2.24 -22.88
C ILE A 105 4.30 -1.05 -23.79
N HIS A 106 3.08 -0.96 -24.28
CA HIS A 106 2.63 0.16 -25.11
C HIS A 106 1.81 1.13 -24.27
N PHE A 107 2.10 2.44 -24.39
CA PHE A 107 1.32 3.43 -23.67
C PHE A 107 -0.16 3.37 -24.05
N GLY A 108 -1.02 3.29 -23.03
CA GLY A 108 -2.47 3.27 -23.17
C GLY A 108 -3.07 1.92 -23.56
N GLN A 109 -2.25 0.86 -23.64
CA GLN A 109 -2.73 -0.51 -23.83
C GLN A 109 -2.74 -1.24 -22.50
N THR A 110 -3.77 -2.05 -22.26
CA THR A 110 -3.85 -2.86 -21.05
C THR A 110 -3.09 -4.17 -21.23
N ASP A 111 -2.28 -4.51 -20.22
CA ASP A 111 -1.66 -5.83 -20.13
C ASP A 111 -2.58 -6.86 -19.48
N PHE A 112 -2.20 -8.14 -19.60
CA PHE A 112 -2.88 -9.22 -18.91
C PHE A 112 -2.61 -9.15 -17.40
N VAL A 113 -3.67 -9.29 -16.61
CA VAL A 113 -3.54 -9.54 -15.17
C VAL A 113 -2.88 -10.92 -14.97
N PRO A 114 -1.78 -11.02 -14.20
CA PRO A 114 -1.14 -12.29 -13.91
C PRO A 114 -2.11 -13.28 -13.29
N LYS A 115 -2.12 -14.52 -13.79
CA LYS A 115 -2.97 -15.61 -13.26
C LYS A 115 -2.46 -16.15 -11.91
N PHE A 116 -1.19 -15.91 -11.62
CA PHE A 116 -0.50 -16.32 -10.40
C PHE A 116 0.25 -15.11 -9.85
N ILE A 117 0.45 -15.07 -8.53
CA ILE A 117 1.18 -14.01 -7.84
C ILE A 117 2.46 -14.63 -7.30
N GLU A 118 3.61 -14.10 -7.71
CA GLU A 118 4.90 -14.53 -7.18
C GLU A 118 5.00 -14.22 -5.68
N PRO A 119 5.80 -14.97 -4.89
CA PRO A 119 6.06 -14.63 -3.50
C PRO A 119 6.72 -13.25 -3.36
N PRO A 120 6.55 -12.55 -2.24
CA PRO A 120 7.26 -11.31 -1.97
C PRO A 120 8.78 -11.46 -2.12
N ILE A 121 9.44 -10.42 -2.67
CA ILE A 121 10.89 -10.43 -2.85
C ILE A 121 11.56 -9.99 -1.55
N ASN A 122 12.52 -10.77 -1.06
CA ASN A 122 13.23 -10.52 0.20
C ASN A 122 14.56 -9.78 0.02
N ASP A 123 15.04 -9.64 -1.21
CA ASP A 123 16.32 -9.00 -1.55
C ASP A 123 16.10 -7.74 -2.39
N ASN A 124 17.12 -6.86 -2.41
CA ASN A 124 17.13 -5.70 -3.28
C ASN A 124 17.15 -6.13 -4.75
N ILE A 125 16.42 -5.42 -5.59
CA ILE A 125 16.35 -5.70 -7.02
C ILE A 125 16.26 -4.42 -7.85
N GLU A 126 17.02 -4.38 -8.94
CA GLU A 126 16.89 -3.35 -9.96
C GLU A 126 15.91 -3.82 -11.04
N VAL A 127 14.91 -3.00 -11.36
CA VAL A 127 13.91 -3.29 -12.38
C VAL A 127 14.03 -2.30 -13.51
N HIS A 128 14.22 -2.79 -14.73
CA HIS A 128 14.30 -2.00 -15.95
C HIS A 128 12.95 -2.04 -16.67
N PHE A 129 12.26 -0.90 -16.70
CA PHE A 129 11.02 -0.70 -17.43
C PHE A 129 11.29 -0.18 -18.84
N ARG A 130 10.45 -0.62 -19.80
CA ARG A 130 10.52 -0.20 -21.20
C ARG A 130 9.13 0.09 -21.73
N VAL A 131 8.98 1.24 -22.39
CA VAL A 131 7.72 1.68 -22.97
C VAL A 131 7.92 1.99 -24.45
N ASP A 132 7.15 1.32 -25.31
CA ASP A 132 7.00 1.75 -26.70
C ASP A 132 6.03 2.93 -26.77
N PHE A 133 6.58 4.10 -27.08
CA PHE A 133 5.83 5.36 -27.14
C PHE A 133 5.53 5.81 -28.57
N ARG A 134 5.86 4.99 -29.59
CA ARG A 134 5.73 5.34 -31.02
C ARG A 134 4.33 5.72 -31.41
N SER A 135 3.32 5.04 -30.86
CA SER A 135 1.90 5.32 -31.14
C SER A 135 1.52 6.75 -30.78
N VAL A 136 1.98 7.25 -29.62
CA VAL A 136 1.71 8.62 -29.17
C VAL A 136 2.49 9.62 -30.02
N LEU A 137 3.78 9.38 -30.23
CA LEU A 137 4.64 10.24 -31.04
C LEU A 137 4.13 10.39 -32.48
N LYS A 138 3.65 9.31 -33.08
CA LYS A 138 3.06 9.32 -34.43
C LYS A 138 1.80 10.17 -34.49
N VAL A 139 0.94 10.11 -33.47
CA VAL A 139 -0.26 10.96 -33.41
C VAL A 139 0.15 12.43 -33.31
N TRP A 140 1.05 12.79 -32.40
CA TRP A 140 1.56 14.16 -32.29
C TRP A 140 2.19 14.68 -33.58
N ALA A 141 3.00 13.88 -34.28
CA ALA A 141 3.59 14.28 -35.55
C ALA A 141 2.53 14.62 -36.63
N ASN A 142 1.35 14.01 -36.56
CA ASN A 142 0.29 14.20 -37.55
C ASN A 142 -0.73 15.29 -37.16
N THR A 143 -1.11 15.37 -35.89
CA THR A 143 -2.22 16.23 -35.42
C THR A 143 -1.78 17.28 -34.39
N GLY A 144 -0.59 17.14 -33.81
CA GLY A 144 -0.12 17.96 -32.69
C GLY A 144 -0.80 17.66 -31.34
N VAL A 145 -1.82 16.79 -31.32
CA VAL A 145 -2.66 16.51 -30.14
C VAL A 145 -2.97 15.01 -30.04
N PHE A 146 -2.66 14.41 -28.90
CA PHE A 146 -3.01 13.05 -28.54
C PHE A 146 -4.20 13.05 -27.59
N ILE A 147 -5.17 12.17 -27.85
CA ILE A 147 -6.30 11.93 -26.93
C ILE A 147 -6.03 10.61 -26.22
N SER A 148 -5.92 10.65 -24.89
CA SER A 148 -5.69 9.45 -24.09
C SER A 148 -6.93 8.55 -24.00
N THR A 149 -6.74 7.34 -23.48
CA THR A 149 -7.83 6.41 -23.15
C THR A 149 -8.81 6.97 -22.11
N THR A 150 -8.34 7.88 -21.24
CA THR A 150 -9.14 8.62 -20.25
C THR A 150 -9.87 9.83 -20.83
N GLY A 151 -9.61 10.20 -22.08
CA GLY A 151 -10.22 11.34 -22.76
C GLY A 151 -9.46 12.65 -22.63
N ASP A 152 -8.26 12.64 -22.05
CA ASP A 152 -7.42 13.84 -21.89
C ASP A 152 -6.84 14.26 -23.24
N SER A 153 -6.89 15.57 -23.51
CA SER A 153 -6.29 16.16 -24.69
C SER A 153 -4.90 16.70 -24.38
N ILE A 154 -3.87 16.04 -24.90
CA ILE A 154 -2.47 16.31 -24.59
C ILE A 154 -1.78 16.83 -25.85
N LYS A 155 -1.41 18.11 -25.85
CA LYS A 155 -0.65 18.70 -26.95
C LYS A 155 0.81 18.31 -26.85
N GLN A 156 1.45 18.14 -28.00
CA GLN A 156 2.90 17.88 -28.05
C GLN A 156 3.71 18.99 -27.38
N THR A 157 3.27 20.25 -27.51
CA THR A 157 3.91 21.43 -26.90
C THR A 157 3.87 21.42 -25.39
N ASP A 158 2.93 20.67 -24.80
CA ASP A 158 2.70 20.64 -23.37
C ASP A 158 3.38 19.40 -22.75
N PHE A 159 4.06 18.57 -23.57
CA PHE A 159 4.77 17.38 -23.11
C PHE A 159 6.01 17.75 -22.28
N THR A 160 6.01 17.38 -21.00
CA THR A 160 7.11 17.55 -20.06
C THR A 160 7.83 16.22 -19.79
N GLY A 161 7.13 15.09 -19.88
CA GLY A 161 7.78 13.78 -19.80
C GLY A 161 6.81 12.61 -19.69
N LEU A 162 7.37 11.42 -19.85
CA LEU A 162 6.75 10.14 -19.54
C LEU A 162 7.26 9.67 -18.18
N PHE A 163 6.37 9.26 -17.29
CA PHE A 163 6.70 8.91 -15.91
C PHE A 163 6.12 7.55 -15.50
N LEU A 164 6.77 6.92 -14.52
CA LEU A 164 6.30 5.71 -13.87
C LEU A 164 5.65 6.06 -12.52
N ALA A 165 4.39 5.66 -12.34
CA ALA A 165 3.65 5.78 -11.09
C ALA A 165 3.32 4.38 -10.55
N GLY A 166 3.18 4.21 -9.24
CA GLY A 166 2.81 2.89 -8.70
C GLY A 166 2.66 2.84 -7.19
N GLY A 167 2.14 1.71 -6.70
CA GLY A 167 1.79 1.50 -5.28
C GLY A 167 2.85 0.76 -4.47
N THR A 168 3.95 0.34 -5.08
CA THR A 168 5.03 -0.40 -4.40
C THR A 168 6.28 0.48 -4.29
N PRO A 169 6.76 0.81 -3.07
CA PRO A 169 7.96 1.63 -2.90
C PRO A 169 9.16 1.08 -3.69
N PRO A 170 9.97 1.95 -4.35
CA PRO A 170 9.97 3.40 -4.24
C PRO A 170 8.94 4.11 -5.14
N LEU A 171 8.08 3.38 -5.86
CA LEU A 171 7.04 3.99 -6.68
C LEU A 171 6.02 4.70 -5.80
N THR A 172 5.45 5.76 -6.36
CA THR A 172 4.41 6.58 -5.76
C THR A 172 3.44 6.99 -6.85
N TRP A 173 2.16 7.14 -6.52
CA TRP A 173 1.21 7.78 -7.42
C TRP A 173 1.55 9.27 -7.59
N LEU A 174 1.70 9.70 -8.84
CA LEU A 174 2.25 11.01 -9.20
C LEU A 174 1.21 12.11 -9.33
N TRP A 175 -0.06 11.77 -9.18
CA TRP A 175 -1.20 12.63 -9.43
C TRP A 175 -1.12 13.87 -8.53
N ASP A 176 -1.43 15.04 -9.11
CA ASP A 176 -1.50 16.32 -8.41
C ASP A 176 -0.21 16.76 -7.70
N GLN A 177 0.95 16.17 -8.05
CA GLN A 177 2.23 16.63 -7.52
C GLN A 177 2.65 17.95 -8.15
N THR A 178 2.96 18.95 -7.32
CA THR A 178 3.47 20.25 -7.76
C THR A 178 4.86 20.16 -8.40
N LYS A 179 5.63 19.12 -8.04
CA LYS A 179 6.92 18.80 -8.63
C LYS A 179 7.01 17.29 -8.84
N LEU A 180 7.17 16.89 -10.10
CA LEU A 180 7.30 15.48 -10.45
C LEU A 180 8.70 14.94 -10.10
N PRO A 181 8.81 13.68 -9.67
CA PRO A 181 10.09 13.06 -9.37
C PRO A 181 10.81 12.72 -10.67
N GLU A 182 11.89 13.45 -10.97
CA GLU A 182 12.75 13.16 -12.13
C GLU A 182 13.32 11.74 -12.11
N SER A 183 13.49 11.14 -10.92
CA SER A 183 13.91 9.74 -10.77
C SER A 183 12.88 8.73 -11.29
N MET A 184 11.65 9.14 -11.59
CA MET A 184 10.60 8.31 -12.19
C MET A 184 10.34 8.69 -13.65
N ARG A 185 11.12 9.60 -14.23
CA ARG A 185 10.97 10.04 -15.63
C ARG A 185 11.72 9.08 -16.55
N PHE A 186 11.03 8.53 -17.52
CA PHE A 186 11.66 7.71 -18.56
C PHE A 186 12.50 8.56 -19.51
N GLN A 187 13.52 7.94 -20.10
CA GLN A 187 14.41 8.54 -21.09
C GLN A 187 14.45 7.73 -22.39
N ASP A 188 14.58 8.41 -23.52
CA ASP A 188 14.79 7.84 -24.85
C ASP A 188 16.16 8.36 -25.35
N GLU A 189 17.23 7.71 -24.89
CA GLU A 189 18.60 8.18 -25.11
C GLU A 189 19.10 7.94 -26.54
N ASP A 190 18.60 6.90 -27.21
CA ASP A 190 18.99 6.52 -28.58
C ASP A 190 18.01 7.05 -29.65
N GLY A 191 16.86 7.59 -29.24
CA GLY A 191 15.87 8.20 -30.13
C GLY A 191 15.05 7.18 -30.91
N ASP A 192 15.02 5.91 -30.49
CA ASP A 192 14.27 4.84 -31.15
C ASP A 192 12.79 4.78 -30.74
N SER A 193 12.36 5.75 -29.90
CA SER A 193 11.04 5.88 -29.31
C SER A 193 10.67 4.81 -28.27
N ILE A 194 11.65 4.03 -27.80
CA ILE A 194 11.52 3.14 -26.66
C ILE A 194 12.10 3.82 -25.43
N TYR A 195 11.19 4.27 -24.57
CA TYR A 195 11.50 4.97 -23.35
C TYR A 195 11.90 3.96 -22.26
N THR A 196 13.00 4.22 -21.56
CA THR A 196 13.57 3.31 -20.56
C THR A 196 13.74 3.99 -19.20
N LEU A 197 13.60 3.20 -18.13
CA LEU A 197 13.80 3.63 -16.74
C LEU A 197 14.29 2.45 -15.90
N ALA A 198 15.33 2.65 -15.10
CA ALA A 198 15.77 1.70 -14.09
C ALA A 198 15.35 2.16 -12.69
N VAL A 199 14.73 1.26 -11.92
CA VAL A 199 14.24 1.55 -10.56
C VAL A 199 14.81 0.55 -9.57
N GLN A 200 15.36 1.07 -8.47
CA GLN A 200 15.91 0.26 -7.38
C GLN A 200 14.84 0.00 -6.33
N PHE A 201 14.39 -1.25 -6.22
CA PHE A 201 13.51 -1.70 -5.15
C PHE A 201 14.36 -2.27 -4.03
N SER A 202 14.14 -1.76 -2.81
CA SER A 202 14.87 -2.19 -1.63
C SER A 202 14.03 -3.12 -0.78
N ALA A 203 14.57 -4.29 -0.48
CA ALA A 203 14.04 -5.18 0.52
C ALA A 203 14.94 -5.21 1.77
N GLY A 204 14.41 -5.60 2.93
CA GLY A 204 15.24 -5.80 4.12
C GLY A 204 14.52 -5.71 5.47
N GLU A 205 15.32 -5.79 6.53
CA GLU A 205 14.83 -5.70 7.90
C GLU A 205 14.40 -4.27 8.23
N SER A 206 13.13 -4.09 8.57
CA SER A 206 12.74 -2.90 9.31
C SER A 206 13.32 -3.04 10.72
N LYS A 207 14.31 -2.19 11.06
CA LYS A 207 14.63 -2.04 12.48
C LYS A 207 13.35 -1.61 13.20
N PRO A 208 13.05 -2.13 14.40
CA PRO A 208 11.97 -1.60 15.21
C PRO A 208 12.25 -0.11 15.44
N VAL A 209 11.53 0.75 14.73
CA VAL A 209 11.57 2.19 14.92
C VAL A 209 10.30 2.54 15.67
N THR A 210 10.49 3.21 16.82
CA THR A 210 9.39 3.86 17.51
C THR A 210 8.87 5.00 16.65
N ARG A 211 7.66 4.83 16.10
CA ARG A 211 6.95 5.85 15.34
C ARG A 211 6.01 6.61 16.23
N ARG A 212 5.82 7.89 15.92
CA ARG A 212 4.88 8.78 16.59
C ARG A 212 3.90 9.34 15.59
N TRP A 213 2.65 9.37 15.99
CA TRP A 213 1.58 10.02 15.26
C TRP A 213 0.97 11.06 16.20
N GLU A 214 1.07 12.32 15.81
CA GLU A 214 0.63 13.46 16.61
C GLU A 214 -0.18 14.40 15.73
N LEU A 215 -1.27 14.90 16.30
CA LEU A 215 -2.18 15.82 15.65
C LEU A 215 -1.47 17.13 15.30
N THR A 216 -1.59 17.55 14.04
CA THR A 216 -0.94 18.74 13.47
C THR A 216 -1.89 19.90 13.22
N GLN A 217 -3.19 19.63 13.09
CA GLN A 217 -4.26 20.60 12.85
C GLN A 217 -5.35 20.50 13.91
N ASN A 218 -5.86 21.65 14.35
CA ASN A 218 -7.04 21.67 15.22
C ASN A 218 -8.26 21.09 14.49
N LEU A 219 -9.19 20.51 15.25
CA LEU A 219 -10.43 19.90 14.75
C LEU A 219 -11.68 20.74 15.10
N PRO A 220 -11.73 22.05 14.79
CA PRO A 220 -12.88 22.87 15.16
C PRO A 220 -14.12 22.42 14.40
N GLY A 221 -15.25 22.31 15.10
CA GLY A 221 -16.53 21.97 14.48
C GLY A 221 -16.74 20.49 14.14
N LEU A 222 -15.73 19.64 14.33
CA LEU A 222 -15.89 18.18 14.23
C LEU A 222 -16.43 17.59 15.55
N PRO A 223 -17.13 16.43 15.50
CA PRO A 223 -17.70 15.83 16.71
C PRO A 223 -16.58 15.43 17.68
N ARG A 224 -16.84 15.56 18.98
CA ARG A 224 -15.86 15.21 20.02
C ARG A 224 -16.24 13.88 20.67
N PHE A 225 -15.27 12.99 20.79
CA PHE A 225 -15.38 11.76 21.56
C PHE A 225 -14.59 11.92 22.85
N HIS A 226 -15.15 11.47 23.98
CA HIS A 226 -14.49 11.55 25.27
C HIS A 226 -14.61 10.21 26.00
N SER A 227 -13.48 9.62 26.36
CA SER A 227 -13.43 8.36 27.09
C SER A 227 -12.22 8.32 28.03
N PRO A 228 -12.34 8.90 29.24
CA PRO A 228 -11.25 8.90 30.23
C PRO A 228 -10.75 7.51 30.60
N SER A 229 -11.62 6.51 30.56
CA SER A 229 -11.29 5.12 30.88
C SER A 229 -10.65 4.36 29.72
N ALA A 230 -10.59 4.93 28.51
CA ALA A 230 -9.96 4.35 27.33
C ALA A 230 -9.29 5.44 26.47
N PRO A 231 -8.22 6.10 26.99
CA PRO A 231 -7.54 7.19 26.29
C PRO A 231 -6.99 6.80 24.91
N ILE A 232 -6.70 5.52 24.67
CA ILE A 232 -6.30 5.05 23.33
C ILE A 232 -7.39 5.24 22.28
N LEU A 233 -8.67 5.09 22.67
CA LEU A 233 -9.80 5.31 21.75
C LEU A 233 -9.98 6.80 21.46
N GLU A 234 -9.73 7.67 22.44
CA GLU A 234 -9.80 9.13 22.25
C GLU A 234 -8.68 9.62 21.32
N ALA A 235 -7.46 9.12 21.52
CA ALA A 235 -6.34 9.38 20.62
C ALA A 235 -6.62 8.91 19.18
N LEU A 236 -7.04 7.65 19.01
CA LEU A 236 -7.38 7.10 17.69
C LEU A 236 -8.49 7.89 17.00
N TYR A 237 -9.53 8.29 17.74
CA TYR A 237 -10.64 9.08 17.20
C TYR A 237 -10.18 10.45 16.69
N ASN A 238 -9.41 11.19 17.49
CA ASN A 238 -8.94 12.53 17.10
C ASN A 238 -7.96 12.45 15.91
N LEU A 239 -7.06 11.47 15.93
CA LEU A 239 -6.09 11.27 14.86
C LEU A 239 -6.76 10.85 13.54
N ALA A 240 -7.76 9.96 13.59
CA ALA A 240 -8.55 9.58 12.40
C ALA A 240 -9.41 10.73 11.84
N LEU A 241 -9.94 11.61 12.71
CA LEU A 241 -10.64 12.82 12.25
C LEU A 241 -9.71 13.77 11.51
N GLU A 242 -8.48 13.93 11.99
CA GLU A 242 -7.49 14.75 11.30
C GLU A 242 -7.14 14.14 9.93
N GLU A 243 -6.92 12.82 9.85
CA GLU A 243 -6.68 12.15 8.56
C GLU A 243 -7.80 12.44 7.56
N ALA A 244 -9.07 12.31 7.98
CA ALA A 244 -10.21 12.63 7.13
C ALA A 244 -10.26 14.11 6.71
N GLN A 245 -9.77 15.03 7.54
CA GLN A 245 -9.70 16.46 7.21
C GLN A 245 -8.54 16.77 6.25
N LEU A 246 -7.38 16.15 6.47
CA LEU A 246 -6.21 16.26 5.61
C LEU A 246 -6.45 15.65 4.23
N ASP A 247 -7.40 14.72 4.14
CA ASP A 247 -7.84 14.10 2.90
C ASP A 247 -8.71 15.01 2.00
N ILE A 248 -9.11 16.18 2.50
CA ILE A 248 -9.90 17.14 1.74
C ILE A 248 -8.96 18.12 1.03
N ARG A 249 -9.03 18.13 -0.31
CA ARG A 249 -8.31 19.05 -1.19
C ARG A 249 -8.82 20.49 -1.04
N SER A 250 -8.02 21.44 -1.52
CA SER A 250 -8.39 22.86 -1.55
C SER A 250 -9.65 23.17 -2.37
N ASP A 251 -10.01 22.29 -3.31
CA ASP A 251 -11.24 22.38 -4.12
C ASP A 251 -12.46 21.71 -3.45
N SER A 252 -12.33 21.31 -2.17
CA SER A 252 -13.36 20.63 -1.37
C SER A 252 -13.76 19.24 -1.87
N THR A 253 -12.89 18.58 -2.64
CA THR A 253 -13.02 17.16 -3.01
C THR A 253 -12.06 16.29 -2.21
N PHE A 254 -12.33 14.98 -2.10
CA PHE A 254 -11.42 14.04 -1.44
C PHE A 254 -10.20 13.75 -2.33
N MET A 255 -9.05 13.42 -1.73
CA MET A 255 -7.90 12.95 -2.48
C MET A 255 -8.26 11.64 -3.21
N ALA A 256 -8.15 11.65 -4.53
CA ALA A 256 -8.27 10.45 -5.35
C ALA A 256 -6.87 9.99 -5.74
N GLY A 257 -6.29 9.08 -4.95
CA GLY A 257 -5.04 8.40 -5.32
C GLY A 257 -3.77 9.17 -5.00
N LYS A 258 -3.25 8.95 -3.79
CA LYS A 258 -1.83 9.06 -3.43
C LYS A 258 -1.55 8.33 -2.12
N GLU A 259 -2.53 8.34 -1.21
CA GLU A 259 -2.43 7.77 0.15
C GLU A 259 -3.63 6.87 0.52
N TRP A 260 -4.46 6.48 -0.46
CA TRP A 260 -5.59 5.54 -0.29
C TRP A 260 -5.44 4.31 -1.18
#